data_AF-A0A2E5MPP7-F1
#
_entry.id   AF-A0A2E5MPP7-F1
#
_cell.length_a   1.000
_cell.length_b   1.000
_cell.length_c   1.000
_cell.angle_alpha   90.00
_cell.angle_beta   90.00
_cell.angle_gamma   90.00
#
_symmetry.space_group_name_H-M   'P 1'
#
loop_
_entity.id
_entity.type
_entity.pdbx_description
1 polymer ?
#
loop_
_entity_poly.entity_id
_entity_poly.type
_entity_poly.pdbx_seq_one_letter_code
_entity_poly.pdbx_strand_id
1 'polypeptide(L)'
;MLFLSAPYILASRLVTQFGHVAIKTDIDRCSIATEAFSPRAIYLRQALVVAEDHRNQLHYGIDPIAILSAFAGRVFKGKKRGASTIEQQFVRVITQRYERTVRRKIRGKRLGITPCQV
;
A
#
# COMPACT_ATOMS: atom_id res chain seq x y z
N MET A 1 -3.22 3.54 -16.03
CA MET A 1 -3.52 2.92 -14.72
C MET A 1 -3.96 3.94 -13.67
N LEU A 2 -3.52 5.20 -13.76
CA LEU A 2 -3.98 6.32 -12.91
C LEU A 2 -5.51 6.41 -12.76
N PHE A 3 -6.24 6.22 -13.87
CA PHE A 3 -7.72 6.23 -13.88
C PHE A 3 -8.36 5.15 -13.01
N LEU A 4 -7.78 3.94 -12.93
CA LEU A 4 -8.33 2.90 -12.06
C LEU A 4 -8.03 3.15 -10.58
N SER A 5 -6.93 3.83 -10.26
CA SER A 5 -6.59 4.23 -8.89
C SER A 5 -7.28 5.54 -8.46
N ALA A 6 -7.69 6.40 -9.40
CA ALA A 6 -8.28 7.72 -9.16
C ALA A 6 -9.45 7.72 -8.16
N PRO A 7 -10.47 6.83 -8.25
CA PRO A 7 -11.56 6.82 -7.28
C PRO A 7 -11.07 6.50 -5.86
N TYR A 8 -10.05 5.66 -5.72
CA TYR A 8 -9.46 5.32 -4.42
C TYR A 8 -8.63 6.47 -3.85
N ILE A 9 -7.92 7.21 -4.70
CA ILE A 9 -7.17 8.41 -4.30
C ILE A 9 -8.12 9.48 -3.78
N LEU A 10 -9.21 9.76 -4.50
CA LEU A 10 -10.20 10.74 -4.10
C LEU A 10 -10.87 10.37 -2.78
N ALA A 11 -11.30 9.10 -2.64
CA ALA A 11 -11.87 8.60 -1.39
C ALA A 11 -10.88 8.66 -0.22
N SER A 12 -9.59 8.36 -0.47
CA SER A 12 -8.54 8.46 0.54
C SER A 12 -8.38 9.90 1.05
N ARG A 13 -8.31 10.88 0.12
CA ARG A 13 -8.17 12.30 0.46
C ARG A 13 -9.32 12.83 1.31
N LEU A 14 -10.56 12.46 0.97
CA LEU A 14 -11.74 12.80 1.77
C LEU A 14 -11.65 12.24 3.19
N VAL A 15 -11.22 10.99 3.32
CA VAL A 15 -11.05 10.38 4.65
C VAL A 15 -9.93 11.05 5.45
N THR A 16 -8.82 11.46 4.83
CA THR A 16 -7.74 12.16 5.56
C THR A 16 -8.16 13.54 6.03
N GLN A 17 -9.02 14.24 5.27
CA GLN A 17 -9.50 15.58 5.63
C GLN A 17 -10.46 15.56 6.82
N PHE A 18 -11.23 14.49 7.00
CA PHE A 18 -12.13 14.27 8.14
C PHE A 18 -11.63 13.14 9.08
N GLY A 19 -10.33 12.86 9.04
CA GLY A 19 -9.73 11.67 9.63
C GLY A 19 -9.61 11.71 11.15
N HIS A 20 -9.90 10.57 11.79
CA HIS A 20 -9.66 10.35 13.21
C HIS A 20 -8.19 10.58 13.61
N VAL A 21 -7.94 11.06 14.83
CA VAL A 21 -6.59 11.27 15.42
C VAL A 21 -5.63 10.10 15.18
N ALA A 22 -6.12 8.86 15.32
CA ALA A 22 -5.31 7.66 15.12
C ALA A 22 -4.81 7.45 13.67
N ILE A 23 -5.44 8.06 12.66
CA ILE A 23 -4.96 8.03 11.27
C ILE A 23 -3.82 9.04 11.12
N LYS A 24 -3.96 10.23 11.71
CA LYS A 24 -2.93 11.28 11.67
C LYS A 24 -1.60 10.79 12.27
N THR A 25 -1.65 10.11 13.41
CA THR A 25 -0.44 9.52 14.02
C THR A 25 0.26 8.49 13.13
N ASP A 26 -0.49 7.73 12.33
CA ASP A 26 0.12 6.77 11.39
C ASP A 26 0.76 7.48 10.19
N ILE A 27 0.17 8.58 9.73
CA ILE A 27 0.71 9.43 8.68
C ILE A 27 2.05 10.00 9.10
N ASP A 28 2.12 10.57 10.31
CA ASP A 28 3.35 11.17 10.84
C ASP A 28 4.46 10.13 10.99
N ARG A 29 4.13 8.90 11.40
CA ARG A 29 5.11 7.80 11.46
C ARG A 29 5.62 7.41 10.08
N CYS A 30 4.76 7.41 9.07
CA CYS A 30 5.18 7.11 7.71
C CYS A 30 6.11 8.18 7.15
N SER A 31 5.80 9.47 7.32
CA SER A 31 6.66 10.54 6.79
C SER A 31 8.06 10.47 7.39
N ILE A 32 8.15 10.30 8.72
CA ILE A 32 9.42 10.15 9.43
C ILE A 32 10.19 8.92 8.92
N ALA A 33 9.51 7.78 8.73
CA ALA A 33 10.15 6.56 8.28
C ALA A 33 10.66 6.63 6.82
N THR A 34 9.94 7.34 5.95
CA THR A 34 10.35 7.56 4.56
C THR A 34 11.57 8.49 4.50
N GLU A 35 11.63 9.51 5.35
CA GLU A 35 12.77 10.44 5.44
C GLU A 35 14.02 9.82 6.07
N ALA A 36 13.85 8.85 6.98
CA ALA A 36 14.95 8.14 7.62
C ALA A 36 15.70 7.16 6.70
N PHE A 37 15.33 7.05 5.42
CA PHE A 37 15.87 6.06 4.51
C PHE A 37 17.32 6.35 4.11
N SER A 38 18.23 5.40 4.38
CA SER A 38 19.65 5.52 4.05
C SER A 38 19.90 5.45 2.53
N PRO A 39 20.71 6.35 1.95
CA PRO A 39 21.12 6.27 0.54
C PRO A 39 21.79 4.95 0.15
N ARG A 40 22.43 4.26 1.12
CA ARG A 40 23.07 2.96 0.88
C ARG A 40 22.07 1.82 0.63
N ALA A 41 20.80 2.01 0.99
CA ALA A 41 19.76 0.99 0.83
C ALA A 41 18.95 1.14 -0.48
N ILE A 42 19.33 2.05 -1.39
CA ILE A 42 18.59 2.30 -2.65
C ILE A 42 18.47 1.03 -3.49
N TYR A 43 19.55 0.28 -3.67
CA TYR A 43 19.53 -0.95 -4.47
C TYR A 43 18.65 -2.03 -3.83
N LEU A 44 18.68 -2.15 -2.49
CA LEU A 44 17.82 -3.08 -1.77
C LEU A 44 16.34 -2.72 -1.94
N ARG A 45 15.99 -1.43 -1.84
CA ARG A 45 14.63 -0.94 -2.09
C ARG A 45 14.20 -1.27 -3.52
N GLN A 46 15.04 -0.98 -4.52
CA GLN A 46 14.72 -1.26 -5.91
C GLN A 46 14.53 -2.76 -6.16
N ALA A 47 15.42 -3.60 -5.63
CA ALA A 47 15.29 -5.04 -5.72
C ALA A 47 13.97 -5.54 -5.09
N LEU A 48 13.60 -4.99 -3.93
CA LEU A 48 12.36 -5.35 -3.24
C LEU A 48 11.11 -4.89 -4.01
N VAL A 49 11.14 -3.69 -4.58
CA VAL A 49 10.08 -3.18 -5.46
C VAL A 49 9.93 -4.10 -6.67
N VAL A 50 11.00 -4.45 -7.36
CA VAL A 50 10.93 -5.31 -8.55
C VAL A 50 10.44 -6.73 -8.19
N ALA A 51 10.90 -7.28 -7.06
CA ALA A 51 10.53 -8.64 -6.62
C ALA A 51 9.08 -8.75 -6.14
N GLU A 52 8.61 -7.80 -5.32
CA GLU A 52 7.29 -7.85 -4.69
C GLU A 52 6.21 -7.14 -5.51
N ASP A 53 6.57 -6.07 -6.20
CA ASP A 53 5.63 -5.16 -6.83
C ASP A 53 6.20 -4.48 -8.09
N HIS A 54 6.54 -5.28 -9.11
CA HIS A 54 7.11 -4.80 -10.38
C HIS A 54 6.26 -3.73 -11.10
N ARG A 55 4.99 -3.54 -10.72
CA ARG A 55 4.08 -2.52 -11.29
C ARG A 55 3.90 -1.32 -10.36
N ASN A 56 4.71 -1.20 -9.31
CA ASN A 56 4.64 -0.13 -8.32
C ASN A 56 4.55 1.27 -8.96
N GLN A 57 5.32 1.53 -10.01
CA GLN A 57 5.33 2.82 -10.73
C GLN A 57 4.02 3.13 -11.48
N LEU A 58 3.16 2.14 -11.71
CA LEU A 58 1.91 2.28 -12.46
C LEU A 58 0.71 2.55 -11.55
N HIS A 59 0.88 2.52 -10.23
CA HIS A 59 -0.20 2.70 -9.27
C HIS A 59 0.23 3.45 -8.00
N TYR A 60 -0.74 3.88 -7.20
CA TYR A 60 -0.51 4.62 -5.95
C TYR A 60 -1.02 3.78 -4.76
N GLY A 61 -0.26 2.78 -4.31
CA GLY A 61 -0.63 1.96 -3.14
C GLY A 61 -1.76 0.92 -3.30
N ILE A 62 -2.44 0.89 -4.45
CA ILE A 62 -3.41 -0.15 -4.80
C ILE A 62 -3.20 -0.54 -6.26
N ASP A 63 -2.97 -1.84 -6.50
CA ASP A 63 -2.93 -2.45 -7.84
C ASP A 63 -4.25 -3.19 -8.15
N PRO A 64 -5.20 -2.59 -8.89
CA PRO A 64 -6.43 -3.25 -9.30
C PRO A 64 -6.19 -4.45 -10.20
N ILE A 65 -5.12 -4.44 -11.01
CA ILE A 65 -4.77 -5.54 -11.91
C ILE A 65 -4.33 -6.75 -11.08
N ALA A 66 -3.47 -6.56 -10.08
CA ALA A 66 -3.06 -7.65 -9.19
C ALA A 66 -4.25 -8.21 -8.41
N ILE A 67 -5.15 -7.35 -7.93
CA ILE A 67 -6.37 -7.78 -7.23
C ILE A 67 -7.23 -8.64 -8.14
N LEU A 68 -7.53 -8.17 -9.36
CA LEU A 68 -8.35 -8.91 -10.31
C LEU A 68 -7.67 -10.22 -10.75
N SER A 69 -6.36 -10.18 -11.00
CA SER A 69 -5.58 -11.36 -11.40
C SER A 69 -5.50 -12.41 -10.29
N ALA A 70 -5.38 -11.98 -9.03
CA ALA A 70 -5.38 -12.89 -7.88
C ALA A 70 -6.78 -13.49 -7.65
N PHE A 71 -7.83 -12.69 -7.81
CA PHE A 71 -9.21 -13.16 -7.75
C PHE A 71 -9.51 -14.17 -8.86
N ALA A 72 -9.20 -13.85 -10.12
CA ALA A 72 -9.36 -14.75 -11.24
C ALA A 72 -8.52 -16.04 -11.06
N GLY A 73 -7.28 -15.93 -10.58
CA GLY A 73 -6.45 -17.10 -10.26
C GLY A 73 -7.07 -18.00 -9.19
N ARG A 74 -7.70 -17.41 -8.17
CA ARG A 74 -8.40 -18.13 -7.11
C ARG A 74 -9.63 -18.86 -7.64
N VAL A 75 -10.47 -18.17 -8.42
CA VAL A 75 -11.76 -18.67 -8.93
C VAL A 75 -11.55 -19.69 -10.04
N PHE A 76 -10.76 -19.35 -11.07
CA PHE A 76 -10.65 -20.18 -12.26
C PHE A 76 -9.54 -21.24 -12.19
N LYS A 77 -8.50 -21.02 -11.37
CA LYS A 77 -7.32 -21.91 -11.31
C LYS A 77 -7.12 -22.54 -9.93
N GLY A 78 -7.94 -22.20 -8.94
CA GLY A 78 -7.76 -22.63 -7.55
C GLY A 78 -6.50 -22.10 -6.85
N LYS A 79 -5.64 -21.34 -7.56
CA LYS A 79 -4.33 -20.89 -7.08
C LYS A 79 -4.45 -19.58 -6.30
N LYS A 80 -3.90 -19.52 -5.10
CA LYS A 80 -3.76 -18.27 -4.34
C LYS A 80 -2.57 -17.47 -4.89
N ARG A 81 -2.77 -16.15 -5.06
CA ARG A 81 -1.72 -15.19 -5.47
C ARG A 81 -1.75 -13.97 -4.54
N GLY A 82 -0.60 -13.31 -4.41
CA GLY A 82 -0.50 -12.02 -3.75
C GLY A 82 -1.16 -10.91 -4.56
N ALA A 83 -1.74 -9.93 -3.87
CA ALA A 83 -2.31 -8.72 -4.44
C ALA A 83 -2.10 -7.49 -3.54
N SER A 84 -1.20 -7.61 -2.55
CA SER A 84 -0.87 -6.50 -1.66
C SER A 84 0.35 -5.78 -2.23
N THR A 85 0.30 -4.46 -2.29
CA THR A 85 1.40 -3.64 -2.82
C THR A 85 2.50 -3.45 -1.77
N ILE A 86 3.68 -3.00 -2.20
CA ILE A 86 4.80 -2.75 -1.27
C ILE A 86 4.47 -1.69 -0.20
N GLU A 87 3.67 -0.66 -0.54
CA GLU A 87 3.26 0.39 0.39
C GLU A 87 2.31 -0.16 1.46
N GLN A 88 1.45 -1.14 1.11
CA GLN A 88 0.62 -1.83 2.09
C GLN A 88 1.45 -2.67 3.07
N GLN A 89 2.56 -3.24 2.59
CA GLN A 89 3.50 -3.96 3.44
C GLN A 89 4.27 -2.99 4.34
N PHE A 90 4.72 -1.86 3.80
CA PHE A 90 5.41 -0.80 4.54
C PHE A 90 4.54 -0.22 5.67
N VAL A 91 3.31 0.20 5.37
CA VAL A 91 2.36 0.70 6.39
C VAL A 91 2.17 -0.32 7.51
N ARG A 92 2.08 -1.61 7.19
CA ARG A 92 1.91 -2.67 8.19
C ARG A 92 3.08 -2.70 9.17
N VAL A 93 4.31 -2.55 8.68
CA VAL A 93 5.53 -2.56 9.49
C VAL A 93 5.62 -1.30 10.34
N ILE A 94 5.45 -0.11 9.75
CA ILE A 94 5.59 1.17 10.44
C ILE A 94 4.51 1.39 11.50
N THR A 95 3.27 0.96 11.24
CA THR A 95 2.18 1.08 12.21
C THR A 95 2.18 -0.04 13.26
N GLN A 96 3.08 -1.04 13.13
CA GLN A 96 3.17 -2.23 13.99
C GLN A 96 1.86 -3.00 14.14
N ARG A 97 0.99 -2.93 13.11
CA ARG A 97 -0.33 -3.59 13.11
C ARG A 97 -0.25 -4.89 12.33
N TYR A 98 -0.02 -6.00 13.02
CA TYR A 98 0.11 -7.33 12.39
C TYR A 98 -1.19 -8.16 12.38
N GLU A 99 -2.28 -7.61 12.92
CA GLU A 99 -3.56 -8.30 13.01
C GLU A 99 -4.13 -8.68 11.63
N ARG A 100 -4.59 -9.91 11.46
CA ARG A 100 -5.14 -10.38 10.17
C ARG A 100 -6.63 -10.01 10.02
N THR A 101 -6.95 -8.72 10.13
CA THR A 101 -8.32 -8.19 10.01
C THR A 101 -8.55 -7.42 8.72
N VAL A 102 -9.81 -7.44 8.23
CA VAL A 102 -10.23 -6.64 7.07
C VAL A 102 -10.10 -5.14 7.38
N ARG A 103 -10.44 -4.72 8.60
CA ARG A 103 -10.30 -3.34 9.07
C ARG A 103 -8.86 -2.83 8.94
N ARG A 104 -7.88 -3.63 9.37
CA ARG A 104 -6.46 -3.30 9.18
C ARG A 104 -6.12 -3.19 7.70
N LYS A 105 -6.58 -4.11 6.85
CA LYS A 105 -6.29 -4.08 5.41
C LYS A 105 -6.86 -2.83 4.73
N ILE A 106 -8.05 -2.37 5.12
CA ILE A 106 -8.65 -1.12 4.64
C ILE A 106 -7.85 0.11 5.11
N ARG A 107 -7.37 0.11 6.36
CA ARG A 107 -6.50 1.17 6.89
C ARG A 107 -5.18 1.25 6.11
N GLY A 108 -4.54 0.10 5.87
CA GLY A 108 -3.34 0.00 5.05
C GLY A 108 -3.51 0.55 3.64
N LYS A 109 -4.64 0.23 2.99
CA LYS A 109 -4.98 0.79 1.67
C LYS A 109 -5.05 2.31 1.68
N ARG A 110 -5.73 2.93 2.65
CA ARG A 110 -5.81 4.41 2.75
C ARG A 110 -4.44 5.06 2.93
N LEU A 111 -3.64 4.52 3.84
CA LEU A 111 -2.30 5.06 4.14
C LEU A 111 -1.30 4.81 3.02
N GLY A 112 -1.40 3.68 2.30
CA GLY A 112 -0.52 3.39 1.16
C GLY A 112 -0.75 4.29 -0.05
N ILE A 113 -1.95 4.86 -0.21
CA ILE A 113 -2.30 5.68 -1.39
C ILE A 113 -1.66 7.07 -1.38
N THR A 114 -1.43 7.68 -0.21
CA THR A 114 -1.22 9.14 -0.14
C THR A 114 -0.06 9.55 0.78
N PRO A 115 0.00 9.08 2.04
CA PRO A 115 1.07 9.50 2.97
C PRO A 115 2.31 8.59 3.03
N CYS A 116 2.23 7.32 2.63
CA CYS A 116 3.30 6.33 2.88
C CYS A 116 3.86 5.72 1.58
N GLN A 117 4.07 6.54 0.54
CA GLN A 117 4.63 6.06 -0.72
C GLN A 117 6.12 5.76 -0.55
N VAL A 118 6.52 4.58 -1.05
CA VAL A 118 7.88 4.02 -0.87
C VAL A 118 8.69 4.18 -2.12
#